data_AF-A0A7X9JMH0-F1
#
_entry.id   AF-A0A7X9JMH0-F1
#
_cell.length_a   1.000
_cell.length_b   1.000
_cell.length_c   1.000
_cell.angle_alpha   90.00
_cell.angle_beta   90.00
_cell.angle_gamma   90.00
#
_symmetry.space_group_name_H-M   'P 1'
#
loop_
_entity.id
_entity.type
_entity.pdbx_description
1 polymer ?
#
loop_
_entity_poly.entity_id
_entity_poly.type
_entity_poly.pdbx_seq_one_letter_code
_entity_poly.pdbx_strand_id
1 'polypeptide(L)'
;MTFFYWLREKISNRLSLLHKPIMRTGYQQNGKWLKNVRISNTTFINAKEKLVLGDHVFIGHYNFIEASNGLTIEEGCQITNYVSITTHSSHISIRLYGDEYSNFQDLTGYIKGPVTIGKYSYIGPHTVIMPNTKIGKGSVVAAFSYVKGDFPDFSIIAGNPAKVIGDTRQLDEPYLKENHQLRTFYDKWVSQK
;
A
#
# COMPACT_ATOMS: atom_id res chain seq x y z
N MET A 1 -5.73 -34.55 -34.35
CA MET A 1 -5.03 -33.31 -33.92
C MET A 1 -5.49 -32.81 -32.53
N THR A 2 -6.00 -33.70 -31.67
CA THR A 2 -6.85 -33.31 -30.52
C THR A 2 -6.33 -33.81 -29.16
N PHE A 3 -5.68 -34.96 -29.09
CA PHE A 3 -5.17 -35.53 -27.83
C PHE A 3 -3.94 -34.79 -27.27
N PHE A 4 -2.96 -34.48 -28.12
CA PHE A 4 -1.76 -33.72 -27.72
C PHE A 4 -2.08 -32.27 -27.32
N TYR A 5 -3.05 -31.64 -27.99
CA TYR A 5 -3.53 -30.30 -27.61
C TYR A 5 -4.24 -30.31 -26.25
N TRP A 6 -5.13 -31.27 -26.02
CA TRP A 6 -5.81 -31.46 -24.72
C TRP A 6 -4.83 -31.74 -23.57
N LEU A 7 -3.82 -32.59 -23.82
CA LEU A 7 -2.80 -32.92 -22.82
C LEU A 7 -1.91 -31.70 -22.52
N ARG A 8 -1.51 -30.94 -23.55
CA ARG A 8 -0.76 -29.68 -23.40
C ARG A 8 -1.55 -28.64 -22.61
N GLU A 9 -2.85 -28.48 -22.87
CA GLU A 9 -3.72 -27.60 -22.08
C GLU A 9 -3.85 -28.05 -20.63
N LYS A 10 -4.04 -29.35 -20.34
CA LYS A 10 -4.12 -29.82 -18.95
C LYS A 10 -2.82 -29.60 -18.17
N ILE A 11 -1.68 -29.83 -18.81
CA ILE A 11 -0.36 -29.60 -18.20
C ILE A 11 -0.14 -28.10 -18.00
N SER A 12 -0.42 -27.28 -19.01
CA SER A 12 -0.33 -25.82 -18.93
C SER A 12 -1.24 -25.26 -17.83
N ASN A 13 -2.49 -25.72 -17.73
CA ASN A 13 -3.43 -25.33 -16.68
C ASN A 13 -2.96 -25.75 -15.28
N ARG A 14 -2.36 -26.94 -15.13
CA ARG A 14 -1.77 -27.36 -13.85
C ARG A 14 -0.53 -26.56 -13.47
N LEU A 15 0.34 -26.25 -14.43
CA LEU A 15 1.51 -25.38 -14.21
C LEU A 15 1.12 -23.92 -13.95
N SER A 16 0.01 -23.46 -14.55
CA SER A 16 -0.52 -22.12 -14.31
C SER A 16 -0.87 -21.89 -12.85
N LEU A 17 -1.30 -22.94 -12.11
CA LEU A 17 -1.61 -22.88 -10.68
C LEU A 17 -0.40 -22.45 -9.83
N LEU A 18 0.83 -22.74 -10.28
CA LEU A 18 2.06 -22.30 -9.60
C LEU A 18 2.29 -20.78 -9.72
N HIS A 19 1.69 -20.14 -10.73
CA HIS A 19 1.84 -18.74 -11.05
C HIS A 19 0.58 -17.92 -10.76
N LYS A 20 -0.47 -18.55 -10.20
CA LYS A 20 -1.70 -17.82 -9.86
C LYS A 20 -1.46 -16.88 -8.68
N PRO A 21 -2.13 -15.71 -8.68
CA PRO A 21 -2.17 -14.86 -7.51
C PRO A 21 -2.83 -15.59 -6.35
N ILE A 22 -2.10 -15.67 -5.25
CA ILE A 22 -2.56 -16.23 -3.98
C ILE A 22 -2.17 -15.29 -2.85
N MET A 23 -2.98 -15.30 -1.78
CA MET A 23 -2.66 -14.59 -0.55
C MET A 23 -1.86 -15.51 0.37
N ARG A 24 -0.74 -15.02 0.89
CA ARG A 24 0.04 -15.69 1.94
C ARG A 24 -0.30 -15.06 3.27
N THR A 25 -0.65 -15.88 4.26
CA THR A 25 -0.93 -15.44 5.62
C THR A 25 0.31 -15.65 6.50
N GLY A 26 0.55 -14.71 7.40
CA GLY A 26 1.72 -14.68 8.27
C GLY A 26 2.89 -13.95 7.62
N TYR A 27 3.59 -13.16 8.42
CA TYR A 27 4.79 -12.45 7.99
C TYR A 27 5.82 -12.40 9.11
N GLN A 28 7.08 -12.74 8.81
CA GLN A 28 8.19 -12.63 9.76
C GLN A 28 8.92 -11.31 9.54
N GLN A 29 9.04 -10.51 10.61
CA GLN A 29 9.76 -9.24 10.60
C GLN A 29 10.53 -9.09 11.90
N ASN A 30 11.85 -8.84 11.81
CA ASN A 30 12.72 -8.59 12.96
C ASN A 30 12.57 -9.63 14.10
N GLY A 31 12.48 -10.92 13.74
CA GLY A 31 12.30 -12.00 14.71
C GLY A 31 10.89 -12.15 15.29
N LYS A 32 9.96 -11.23 14.98
CA LYS A 32 8.55 -11.31 15.37
C LYS A 32 7.70 -11.91 14.25
N TRP A 33 6.77 -12.78 14.62
CA TRP A 33 5.75 -13.32 13.72
C TRP A 33 4.47 -12.49 13.79
N LEU A 34 4.07 -11.90 12.67
CA LEU A 34 2.81 -11.18 12.49
C LEU A 34 1.78 -12.14 11.89
N LYS A 35 0.94 -12.74 12.75
CA LYS A 35 0.10 -13.89 12.39
C LYS A 35 -1.01 -13.56 11.39
N ASN A 36 -1.52 -12.32 11.41
CA ASN A 36 -2.71 -11.92 10.65
C ASN A 36 -2.37 -11.09 9.40
N VAL A 37 -1.08 -10.80 9.17
CA VAL A 37 -0.64 -10.15 7.92
C VAL A 37 -0.94 -11.07 6.75
N ARG A 38 -1.51 -10.50 5.68
CA ARG A 38 -1.77 -11.20 4.42
C ARG A 38 -1.17 -10.44 3.27
N ILE A 39 -0.21 -11.04 2.57
CA ILE A 39 0.47 -10.42 1.43
C ILE A 39 0.37 -11.35 0.22
N SER A 40 0.01 -10.82 -0.94
CA SER A 40 0.02 -11.64 -2.14
C SER A 40 1.45 -12.00 -2.58
N ASN A 41 1.60 -13.23 -3.11
CA ASN A 41 2.80 -13.63 -3.85
C ASN A 41 3.11 -12.79 -5.10
N THR A 42 2.17 -12.01 -5.63
CA THR A 42 2.38 -11.15 -6.80
C THR A 42 2.71 -9.69 -6.46
N THR A 43 2.73 -9.33 -5.18
CA THR A 43 3.23 -8.01 -4.77
C THR A 43 4.75 -8.02 -4.71
N PHE A 44 5.36 -7.09 -5.43
CA PHE A 44 6.78 -6.84 -5.36
C PHE A 44 7.08 -5.83 -4.25
N ILE A 45 8.01 -6.17 -3.35
CA ILE A 45 8.47 -5.30 -2.28
C ILE A 45 10.00 -5.21 -2.35
N ASN A 46 10.51 -4.02 -2.65
CA ASN A 46 11.93 -3.68 -2.61
C ASN A 46 12.33 -3.12 -1.24
N ALA A 47 13.56 -3.37 -0.80
CA ALA A 47 14.10 -2.96 0.49
C ALA A 47 13.21 -3.38 1.69
N LYS A 48 12.80 -4.65 1.71
CA LYS A 48 11.89 -5.23 2.72
C LYS A 48 12.37 -5.04 4.17
N GLU A 49 13.68 -4.93 4.37
CA GLU A 49 14.33 -4.67 5.65
C GLU A 49 14.01 -3.28 6.23
N LYS A 50 13.57 -2.33 5.39
CA LYS A 50 13.14 -0.97 5.78
C LYS A 50 11.62 -0.79 5.76
N LEU A 51 10.88 -1.84 5.43
CA LEU A 51 9.44 -1.91 5.63
C LEU A 51 9.15 -2.26 7.08
N VAL A 52 8.24 -1.53 7.73
CA VAL A 52 7.69 -1.81 9.05
C VAL A 52 6.19 -2.06 8.91
N LEU A 53 5.72 -3.20 9.41
CA LEU A 53 4.31 -3.61 9.31
C LEU A 53 3.69 -3.76 10.69
N GLY A 54 2.47 -3.24 10.85
CA GLY A 54 1.55 -3.68 11.89
C GLY A 54 0.98 -5.07 11.59
N ASP A 55 0.34 -5.68 12.59
CA ASP A 55 -0.43 -6.91 12.33
C ASP A 55 -1.74 -6.58 11.59
N HIS A 56 -2.48 -7.61 11.16
CA HIS A 56 -3.76 -7.46 10.44
C HIS A 56 -3.69 -6.68 9.11
N VAL A 57 -2.49 -6.34 8.63
CA VAL A 57 -2.30 -5.68 7.34
C VAL A 57 -2.63 -6.63 6.18
N PHE A 58 -3.38 -6.13 5.21
CA PHE A 58 -3.63 -6.80 3.94
C PHE A 58 -2.92 -6.05 2.81
N ILE A 59 -2.16 -6.78 1.98
CA ILE A 59 -1.53 -6.25 0.77
C ILE A 59 -1.90 -7.17 -0.40
N GLY A 60 -2.75 -6.68 -1.28
CA GLY A 60 -3.30 -7.43 -2.41
C GLY A 60 -2.30 -7.71 -3.52
N HIS A 61 -2.80 -7.88 -4.73
CA HIS A 61 -2.04 -8.37 -5.88
C HIS A 61 -1.39 -7.25 -6.69
N TYR A 62 -0.24 -7.56 -7.29
CA TYR A 62 0.41 -6.74 -8.31
C TYR A 62 0.77 -5.32 -7.85
N ASN A 63 1.04 -5.15 -6.56
CA ASN A 63 1.55 -3.89 -6.04
C ASN A 63 3.06 -3.78 -6.29
N PHE A 64 3.53 -2.55 -6.49
CA PHE A 64 4.94 -2.20 -6.47
C PHE A 64 5.22 -1.37 -5.21
N ILE A 65 5.93 -1.94 -4.25
CA ILE A 65 6.21 -1.30 -2.97
C ILE A 65 7.72 -1.11 -2.84
N GLU A 66 8.16 0.14 -2.75
CA GLU A 66 9.56 0.50 -2.69
C GLU A 66 9.84 1.20 -1.35
N ALA A 67 10.60 0.56 -0.46
CA ALA A 67 10.80 1.01 0.92
C ALA A 67 12.22 1.52 1.23
N SER A 68 13.07 1.83 0.23
CA SER A 68 14.50 2.11 0.44
C SER A 68 14.79 3.31 1.33
N ASN A 69 13.84 4.24 1.49
CA ASN A 69 13.94 5.38 2.41
C ASN A 69 12.94 5.30 3.59
N GLY A 70 12.44 4.09 3.87
CA GLY A 70 11.54 3.79 4.99
C GLY A 70 10.07 3.77 4.57
N LEU A 71 9.38 2.70 4.93
CA LEU A 71 7.92 2.60 4.75
C LEU A 71 7.30 1.99 6.00
N THR A 72 6.34 2.69 6.59
CA THR A 72 5.55 2.19 7.72
C THR A 72 4.10 2.04 7.29
N ILE A 73 3.58 0.81 7.43
CA ILE A 73 2.16 0.51 7.25
C ILE A 73 1.65 -0.02 8.58
N GLU A 74 0.83 0.77 9.25
CA GLU A 74 0.37 0.45 10.60
C GLU A 74 -0.73 -0.63 10.61
N GLU A 75 -1.14 -1.03 11.80
CA GLU A 75 -2.08 -2.15 12.01
C GLU A 75 -3.38 -1.99 11.21
N GLY A 76 -3.87 -3.10 10.66
CA GLY A 76 -5.19 -3.17 10.03
C GLY A 76 -5.33 -2.43 8.69
N CYS A 77 -4.25 -1.88 8.15
CA CYS A 77 -4.29 -1.23 6.84
C CYS A 77 -4.61 -2.22 5.73
N GLN A 78 -5.30 -1.73 4.70
CA GLN A 78 -5.56 -2.46 3.47
C GLN A 78 -4.93 -1.74 2.29
N ILE A 79 -3.87 -2.33 1.74
CA ILE A 79 -3.32 -1.97 0.44
C ILE A 79 -3.94 -2.90 -0.58
N THR A 80 -4.76 -2.37 -1.49
CA THR A 80 -5.51 -3.20 -2.43
C THR A 80 -4.61 -3.74 -3.56
N ASN A 81 -4.88 -3.38 -4.81
CA ASN A 81 -4.26 -3.98 -5.99
C ASN A 81 -3.72 -2.89 -6.91
N TYR A 82 -2.62 -3.18 -7.60
CA TYR A 82 -1.99 -2.25 -8.53
C TYR A 82 -1.61 -0.90 -7.90
N VAL A 83 -1.37 -0.88 -6.59
CA VAL A 83 -0.88 0.30 -5.87
C VAL A 83 0.63 0.38 -6.03
N SER A 84 1.13 1.59 -6.31
CA SER A 84 2.55 1.90 -6.30
C SER A 84 2.89 2.78 -5.12
N ILE A 85 3.80 2.34 -4.25
CA ILE A 85 4.31 3.12 -3.12
C ILE A 85 5.79 3.35 -3.34
N THR A 86 6.21 4.60 -3.35
CA THR A 86 7.60 4.99 -3.61
C THR A 86 8.15 5.88 -2.50
N THR A 87 9.40 5.64 -2.12
CA THR A 87 10.13 6.44 -1.10
C THR A 87 11.28 7.23 -1.71
N HIS A 88 11.50 7.12 -3.03
CA HIS A 88 12.32 8.05 -3.79
C HIS A 88 11.77 8.30 -5.20
N SER A 89 12.22 9.38 -5.83
CA SER A 89 11.92 9.68 -7.22
C SER A 89 12.96 10.63 -7.83
N SER A 90 13.44 10.29 -9.01
CA SER A 90 14.43 11.05 -9.78
C SER A 90 13.83 11.88 -10.92
N HIS A 91 12.51 11.90 -11.08
CA HIS A 91 11.82 12.52 -12.22
C HIS A 91 12.13 14.01 -12.44
N ILE A 92 12.62 14.72 -11.42
CA ILE A 92 13.12 16.09 -11.55
C ILE A 92 14.62 16.05 -11.89
N SER A 93 15.43 15.37 -11.09
CA SER A 93 16.88 15.34 -11.25
C SER A 93 17.34 14.82 -12.62
N ILE A 94 16.69 13.81 -13.20
CA ILE A 94 17.08 13.30 -14.54
C ILE A 94 17.03 14.40 -15.62
N ARG A 95 16.07 15.33 -15.55
CA ARG A 95 15.92 16.41 -16.54
C ARG A 95 16.88 17.56 -16.26
N LEU A 96 17.22 17.77 -14.99
CA LEU A 96 18.15 18.83 -14.59
C LEU A 96 19.60 18.49 -14.95
N TYR A 97 19.98 17.20 -14.85
CA TYR A 97 21.37 16.77 -15.03
C TYR A 97 21.65 16.14 -16.40
N GLY A 98 20.65 15.62 -17.13
CA GLY A 98 20.88 15.05 -18.45
C GLY A 98 21.79 13.81 -18.43
N ASP A 99 22.75 13.74 -19.34
CA ASP A 99 23.77 12.69 -19.45
C ASP A 99 24.72 12.65 -18.24
N GLU A 100 24.94 13.79 -17.60
CA GLU A 100 25.76 13.93 -16.40
C GLU A 100 25.09 13.35 -15.13
N TYR A 101 23.84 12.90 -15.19
CA TYR A 101 23.09 12.39 -14.02
C TYR A 101 23.87 11.35 -13.20
N SER A 102 24.59 10.45 -13.86
CA SER A 102 25.32 9.36 -13.19
C SER A 102 26.63 9.80 -12.53
N ASN A 103 27.09 11.03 -12.78
CA ASN A 103 28.36 11.54 -12.28
C ASN A 103 28.23 12.24 -10.91
N PHE A 104 27.00 12.41 -10.41
CA PHE A 104 26.72 13.08 -9.13
C PHE A 104 26.08 12.14 -8.12
N GLN A 105 26.58 12.17 -6.89
CA GLN A 105 26.02 11.41 -5.78
C GLN A 105 24.83 12.14 -5.12
N ASP A 106 24.94 13.47 -4.95
CA ASP A 106 23.90 14.32 -4.36
C ASP A 106 23.22 15.16 -5.45
N LEU A 107 22.15 14.59 -5.99
CA LEU A 107 21.40 15.17 -7.10
C LEU A 107 20.35 16.19 -6.62
N THR A 108 20.44 17.42 -7.11
CA THR A 108 19.40 18.44 -6.96
C THR A 108 18.09 17.95 -7.58
N GLY A 109 16.99 18.08 -6.84
CA GLY A 109 15.68 17.60 -7.29
C GLY A 109 15.46 16.09 -7.16
N TYR A 110 16.42 15.34 -6.61
CA TYR A 110 16.18 13.95 -6.21
C TYR A 110 15.32 13.93 -4.95
N ILE A 111 14.09 13.44 -5.08
CA ILE A 111 13.15 13.39 -3.96
C ILE A 111 13.35 12.06 -3.26
N LYS A 112 13.58 12.08 -1.94
CA LYS A 112 13.63 10.88 -1.12
C LYS A 112 13.06 11.16 0.26
N GLY A 113 12.49 10.14 0.88
CA GLY A 113 12.06 10.18 2.27
C GLY A 113 10.94 9.20 2.59
N PRO A 114 10.63 9.05 3.88
CA PRO A 114 9.78 7.98 4.35
C PRO A 114 8.32 8.16 3.92
N VAL A 115 7.58 7.05 3.90
CA VAL A 115 6.14 7.03 3.75
C VAL A 115 5.50 6.37 4.97
N THR A 116 4.41 6.95 5.48
CA THR A 116 3.66 6.40 6.62
C THR A 116 2.18 6.29 6.28
N ILE A 117 1.59 5.12 6.53
CA ILE A 117 0.15 4.86 6.37
C ILE A 117 -0.39 4.45 7.73
N GLY A 118 -1.25 5.31 8.30
CA GLY A 118 -1.78 5.18 9.65
C GLY A 118 -2.80 4.05 9.81
N LYS A 119 -2.98 3.57 11.05
CA LYS A 119 -3.82 2.41 11.41
C LYS A 119 -5.17 2.39 10.69
N TYR A 120 -5.62 1.22 10.26
CA TYR A 120 -6.94 0.98 9.67
C TYR A 120 -7.26 1.85 8.44
N SER A 121 -6.23 2.30 7.70
CA SER A 121 -6.43 3.03 6.45
C SER A 121 -6.64 2.09 5.27
N TYR A 122 -7.43 2.53 4.31
CA TYR A 122 -7.72 1.82 3.07
C TYR A 122 -7.11 2.56 1.88
N ILE A 123 -6.27 1.88 1.10
CA ILE A 123 -5.65 2.42 -0.10
C ILE A 123 -6.29 1.77 -1.34
N GLY A 124 -7.11 2.55 -2.04
CA GLY A 124 -7.84 2.12 -3.22
C GLY A 124 -6.94 1.73 -4.39
N PRO A 125 -7.44 0.90 -5.32
CA PRO A 125 -6.63 0.31 -6.37
C PRO A 125 -6.10 1.36 -7.34
N HIS A 126 -4.98 1.05 -8.00
CA HIS A 126 -4.31 1.97 -8.94
C HIS A 126 -3.82 3.30 -8.34
N THR A 127 -3.73 3.40 -7.02
CA THR A 127 -3.19 4.58 -6.34
C THR A 127 -1.66 4.63 -6.46
N VAL A 128 -1.12 5.84 -6.61
CA VAL A 128 0.32 6.13 -6.49
C VAL A 128 0.57 6.96 -5.24
N ILE A 129 1.45 6.48 -4.36
CA ILE A 129 1.90 7.19 -3.15
C ILE A 129 3.35 7.62 -3.34
N MET A 130 3.58 8.92 -3.26
CA MET A 130 4.89 9.55 -3.49
C MET A 130 5.75 9.63 -2.21
N PRO A 131 7.07 9.86 -2.34
CA PRO A 131 7.96 10.01 -1.20
C PRO A 131 7.54 11.15 -0.27
N ASN A 132 7.88 11.05 1.02
CA ASN A 132 7.51 12.01 2.07
C ASN A 132 5.99 12.14 2.31
N THR A 133 5.21 11.11 1.99
CA THR A 133 3.76 11.11 2.23
C THR A 133 3.42 10.53 3.59
N LYS A 134 2.55 11.22 4.34
CA LYS A 134 1.95 10.70 5.57
C LYS A 134 0.44 10.68 5.44
N ILE A 135 -0.16 9.51 5.62
CA ILE A 135 -1.61 9.32 5.65
C ILE A 135 -2.00 9.00 7.09
N GLY A 136 -2.85 9.82 7.70
CA GLY A 136 -3.36 9.60 9.06
C GLY A 136 -4.23 8.34 9.17
N LYS A 137 -4.49 7.90 10.41
CA LYS A 137 -5.26 6.67 10.67
C LYS A 137 -6.71 6.77 10.19
N GLY A 138 -7.34 5.64 9.89
CA GLY A 138 -8.74 5.58 9.49
C GLY A 138 -9.04 6.29 8.16
N SER A 139 -8.01 6.59 7.37
CA SER A 139 -8.17 7.32 6.12
C SER A 139 -8.56 6.38 4.98
N VAL A 140 -9.31 6.89 4.01
CA VAL A 140 -9.65 6.20 2.77
C VAL A 140 -9.04 6.95 1.61
N VAL A 141 -8.16 6.32 0.85
CA VAL A 141 -7.67 6.83 -0.43
C VAL A 141 -8.49 6.20 -1.55
N ALA A 142 -9.19 7.03 -2.34
CA ALA A 142 -9.96 6.58 -3.48
C ALA A 142 -9.05 5.98 -4.57
N ALA A 143 -9.60 5.07 -5.37
CA ALA A 143 -8.89 4.48 -6.51
C ALA A 143 -8.33 5.56 -7.47
N PHE A 144 -7.25 5.23 -8.17
CA PHE A 144 -6.60 6.11 -9.17
C PHE A 144 -6.09 7.45 -8.62
N SER A 145 -5.82 7.54 -7.31
CA SER A 145 -5.33 8.79 -6.70
C SER A 145 -3.81 8.93 -6.81
N TYR A 146 -3.33 10.17 -7.00
CA TYR A 146 -1.91 10.54 -6.89
C TYR A 146 -1.67 11.29 -5.58
N VAL A 147 -1.12 10.58 -4.60
CA VAL A 147 -1.03 11.05 -3.21
C VAL A 147 0.39 11.52 -2.91
N LYS A 148 0.49 12.79 -2.51
CA LYS A 148 1.75 13.42 -2.10
C LYS A 148 1.49 14.47 -1.03
N GLY A 149 2.11 14.32 0.14
CA GLY A 149 2.02 15.28 1.25
C GLY A 149 1.51 14.66 2.55
N ASP A 150 1.09 15.51 3.48
CA ASP A 150 0.59 15.10 4.79
C ASP A 150 -0.94 15.21 4.84
N PHE A 151 -1.60 14.11 5.19
CA PHE A 151 -3.06 13.99 5.26
C PHE A 151 -3.50 13.64 6.68
N PRO A 152 -4.45 14.40 7.27
CA PRO A 152 -4.94 14.15 8.63
C PRO A 152 -5.60 12.79 8.81
N ASP A 153 -5.76 12.38 10.07
CA ASP A 153 -6.59 11.23 10.44
C ASP A 153 -8.01 11.35 9.88
N PHE A 154 -8.61 10.20 9.56
CA PHE A 154 -9.97 10.05 9.05
C PHE A 154 -10.22 10.76 7.72
N SER A 155 -9.17 11.08 6.96
CA SER A 155 -9.34 11.77 5.68
C SER A 155 -9.92 10.84 4.61
N ILE A 156 -10.87 11.35 3.83
CA ILE A 156 -11.20 10.79 2.52
C ILE A 156 -10.35 11.54 1.50
N ILE A 157 -9.44 10.84 0.83
CA ILE A 157 -8.40 11.39 -0.05
C ILE A 157 -8.68 10.93 -1.48
N ALA A 158 -8.80 11.86 -2.43
CA ALA A 158 -9.08 11.50 -3.83
C ALA A 158 -8.48 12.47 -4.84
N GLY A 159 -8.18 11.96 -6.04
CA GLY A 159 -7.82 12.75 -7.22
C GLY A 159 -6.35 12.68 -7.62
N ASN A 160 -6.01 13.39 -8.70
CA ASN A 160 -4.65 13.53 -9.20
C ASN A 160 -4.41 15.00 -9.63
N PRO A 161 -3.79 15.85 -8.78
CA PRO A 161 -3.26 15.54 -7.46
C PRO A 161 -4.37 15.29 -6.42
N ALA A 162 -4.12 14.39 -5.47
CA ALA A 162 -5.09 14.02 -4.46
C ALA A 162 -5.29 15.13 -3.42
N LYS A 163 -6.53 15.30 -2.97
CA LYS A 163 -6.94 16.25 -1.94
C LYS A 163 -7.85 15.56 -0.92
N VAL A 164 -7.93 16.13 0.28
CA VAL A 164 -8.97 15.74 1.26
C VAL A 164 -10.32 16.24 0.74
N ILE A 165 -11.28 15.34 0.59
CA ILE A 165 -12.64 15.61 0.10
C ILE A 165 -13.72 15.29 1.13
N GLY A 166 -13.34 14.78 2.31
CA GLY A 166 -14.29 14.46 3.36
C GLY A 166 -13.64 13.75 4.54
N ASP A 167 -14.49 13.23 5.42
CA ASP A 167 -14.12 12.60 6.68
C ASP A 167 -14.79 11.23 6.81
N THR A 168 -14.02 10.18 7.04
CA THR A 168 -14.52 8.79 7.09
C THR A 168 -15.48 8.57 8.25
N ARG A 169 -15.35 9.32 9.35
CA ARG A 169 -16.28 9.22 10.49
C ARG A 169 -17.71 9.59 10.10
N GLN A 170 -17.88 10.49 9.13
CA GLN A 170 -19.20 10.85 8.61
C GLN A 170 -19.80 9.72 7.75
N LEU A 171 -18.97 8.96 7.04
CA LEU A 171 -19.39 7.77 6.30
C LEU A 171 -19.73 6.61 7.24
N ASP A 172 -18.99 6.47 8.34
CA ASP A 172 -19.15 5.38 9.30
C ASP A 172 -20.38 5.56 10.21
N GLU A 173 -20.73 6.80 10.57
CA GLU A 173 -21.72 7.12 11.60
C GLU A 173 -23.10 6.46 11.40
N PRO A 174 -23.70 6.39 10.18
CA PRO A 174 -24.97 5.69 9.99
C PRO A 174 -24.89 4.22 10.42
N TYR A 175 -23.81 3.52 10.07
CA TYR A 175 -23.59 2.12 10.45
C TYR A 175 -23.37 1.97 11.96
N LEU A 176 -22.67 2.91 12.59
CA LEU A 176 -22.41 2.89 14.03
C LEU A 176 -23.68 3.14 14.85
N LYS A 177 -24.60 3.99 14.38
CA LYS A 177 -25.89 4.24 15.04
C LYS A 177 -26.79 3.01 15.05
N GLU A 178 -26.81 2.27 13.95
CA GLU A 178 -27.65 1.07 13.80
C GLU A 178 -27.07 -0.13 14.56
N ASN A 179 -25.77 -0.11 14.91
CA ASN A 179 -25.06 -1.26 15.46
C ASN A 179 -24.23 -0.88 16.71
N HIS A 180 -24.88 -0.88 17.88
CA HIS A 180 -24.25 -0.53 19.17
C HIS A 180 -22.97 -1.32 19.49
N GLN A 181 -22.89 -2.58 19.06
CA GLN A 181 -21.68 -3.39 19.24
C GLN A 181 -20.50 -2.86 18.42
N LEU A 182 -20.72 -2.40 17.18
CA LEU A 182 -19.67 -1.83 16.33
C LEU A 182 -19.11 -0.55 16.94
N ARG A 183 -19.95 0.29 17.55
CA ARG A 183 -19.49 1.50 18.26
C ARG A 183 -18.45 1.17 19.33
N THR A 184 -18.68 0.11 20.10
CA THR A 184 -17.75 -0.33 21.15
C THR A 184 -16.40 -0.77 20.57
N PHE A 185 -16.38 -1.42 19.39
CA PHE A 185 -15.14 -1.80 18.72
C PHE A 185 -14.43 -0.60 18.09
N TYR A 186 -15.20 0.32 17.50
CA TYR A 186 -14.72 1.52 16.85
C TYR A 186 -14.00 2.45 17.84
N ASP A 187 -14.63 2.75 18.97
CA ASP A 187 -14.07 3.67 19.98
C ASP A 187 -12.75 3.17 20.58
N LYS A 188 -12.54 1.85 20.64
CA LYS A 188 -11.31 1.23 21.17
C LYS A 188 -10.06 1.55 20.35
N TRP A 189 -10.19 1.65 19.03
CA TRP A 189 -9.04 1.90 18.18
C TRP A 189 -8.91 3.38 17.81
N VAL A 190 -10.03 4.09 17.66
CA VAL A 190 -10.04 5.54 17.37
C VAL A 190 -9.34 6.34 18.46
N SER A 191 -9.49 5.94 19.72
CA SER A 191 -8.85 6.58 20.88
C SER A 191 -7.34 6.33 20.99
N GLN A 192 -6.79 5.38 20.24
CA GLN A 192 -5.36 5.10 20.26
C GLN A 192 -4.61 6.19 19.49
N LYS A 193 -3.50 6.64 20.05
CA LYS A 193 -2.55 7.50 19.32
C LYS A 193 -1.89 6.74 18.18
#